data_AF-A0A9W7GUA4-F1
#
_entry.id   AF-A0A9W7GUA4-F1
#
_cell.length_a   1.000
_cell.length_b   1.000
_cell.length_c   1.000
_cell.angle_alpha   90.00
_cell.angle_beta   90.00
_cell.angle_gamma   90.00
#
_symmetry.space_group_name_H-M   'P 1'
#
loop_
_entity.id
_entity.type
_entity.pdbx_description
1 polymer ?
#
loop_
_entity_poly.entity_id
_entity_poly.type
_entity_poly.pdbx_seq_one_letter_code
_entity_poly.pdbx_strand_id
1 'polypeptide(L)'
;MEEVIEGMLAEERTGTSIRVFPKLDSLTLDALPRLKRFCCRTNMIVFPLLRHLIIQSCPDLKTFSFDSGNCRTNISLDHHDLFNEKVILPLLEKLEFYKMDNLERLWPDRLAEHSFAKLTSVRLSFCPKLSNVLP
;
A
#
# COMPACT_ATOMS: atom_id res chain seq x y z
N MET A 1 8.29 6.00 19.63
CA MET A 1 7.51 5.87 18.37
C MET A 1 7.43 7.20 17.62
N GLU A 2 7.45 8.34 18.32
CA GLU A 2 7.58 9.68 17.71
C GLU A 2 8.92 9.89 16.98
N GLU A 3 10.02 9.28 17.46
CA GLU A 3 11.36 9.42 16.84
C GLU A 3 11.46 8.86 15.40
N VAL A 4 10.62 7.89 15.02
CA VAL A 4 10.67 7.30 13.66
C VAL A 4 10.10 8.26 12.62
N ILE A 5 9.20 9.17 13.03
CA ILE A 5 8.52 10.09 12.12
C ILE A 5 9.36 11.36 11.88
N GLU A 6 10.04 11.85 12.92
CA GLU A 6 10.92 13.03 12.78
C GLU A 6 12.15 12.75 11.91
N GLY A 7 12.68 11.52 11.91
CA GLY A 7 13.78 11.13 11.02
C GLY A 7 13.41 11.06 9.53
N MET A 8 12.12 10.94 9.19
CA MET A 8 11.66 10.85 7.79
C MET A 8 11.38 12.22 7.14
N LEU A 9 11.47 13.31 7.91
CA LEU A 9 11.13 14.67 7.46
C LEU A 9 12.33 15.60 7.32
N ALA A 10 13.55 15.11 7.53
CA ALA A 10 14.77 15.87 7.27
C ALA A 10 15.34 15.47 5.89
N GLU A 11 14.98 16.23 4.85
CA GLU A 11 15.91 17.02 4.04
C GLU A 11 15.27 17.52 2.73
N GLU A 12 15.58 18.78 2.45
CA GLU A 12 15.04 19.66 1.44
C GLU A 12 15.73 19.41 0.07
N ARG A 13 15.03 19.74 -1.03
CA ARG A 13 15.57 20.02 -2.40
C ARG A 13 15.78 18.85 -3.38
N THR A 14 14.74 18.06 -3.60
CA THR A 14 14.37 17.55 -4.94
C THR A 14 12.84 17.43 -4.97
N GLY A 15 12.19 17.42 -6.14
CA GLY A 15 10.72 17.42 -6.28
C GLY A 15 10.01 16.14 -5.79
N THR A 16 10.23 15.76 -4.54
CA THR A 16 9.81 14.50 -3.94
C THR A 16 8.52 14.72 -3.16
N SER A 17 7.39 14.29 -3.74
CA SER A 17 6.07 14.44 -3.12
C SER A 17 5.82 13.32 -2.11
N ILE A 18 6.08 13.57 -0.82
CA ILE A 18 5.75 12.65 0.28
C ILE A 18 4.33 12.95 0.77
N ARG A 19 3.48 11.92 0.91
CA ARG A 19 2.17 12.05 1.59
C ARG A 19 2.18 11.29 2.89
N VAL A 20 1.79 11.95 3.96
CA VAL A 20 1.71 11.37 5.30
C VAL A 20 0.27 11.43 5.80
N PHE A 21 -0.20 10.33 6.35
CA PHE A 21 -1.49 10.25 7.04
C PHE A 21 -1.25 10.06 8.54
N PRO A 22 -0.91 11.14 9.28
CA PRO A 22 -0.28 11.04 10.59
C PRO A 22 -1.17 10.46 11.69
N LYS A 23 -2.50 10.50 11.51
CA LYS A 23 -3.48 10.09 12.53
C LYS A 23 -4.34 8.90 12.10
N LEU A 24 -4.11 8.33 10.92
CA LEU A 24 -4.96 7.26 10.39
C LEU A 24 -4.56 5.92 11.02
N ASP A 25 -5.40 5.40 11.92
CA ASP A 25 -5.17 4.09 12.58
C ASP A 25 -5.78 2.91 11.80
N SER A 26 -6.86 3.15 11.06
CA SER A 26 -7.57 2.13 10.29
C SER A 26 -8.03 2.69 8.95
N LEU A 27 -7.91 1.86 7.91
CA LEU A 27 -8.33 2.18 6.55
C LEU A 27 -9.12 1.00 5.98
N THR A 28 -10.35 1.26 5.54
CA THR A 28 -11.19 0.29 4.85
C THR A 28 -11.56 0.82 3.46
N LEU A 29 -11.31 0.01 2.43
CA LEU A 29 -11.79 0.23 1.07
C LEU A 29 -12.82 -0.86 0.75
N ASP A 30 -14.08 -0.47 0.54
CA ASP A 30 -15.19 -1.42 0.37
C ASP A 30 -16.04 -1.08 -0.85
N ALA A 31 -16.32 -2.11 -1.66
CA ALA A 31 -17.21 -2.06 -2.81
C ALA A 31 -16.85 -0.93 -3.79
N LEU A 32 -15.56 -0.81 -4.11
CA LEU A 32 -15.04 0.16 -5.08
C LEU A 32 -14.59 -0.56 -6.36
N PRO A 33 -15.52 -1.04 -7.21
CA PRO A 33 -15.20 -1.94 -8.32
C PRO A 33 -14.34 -1.32 -9.42
N ARG A 34 -14.28 0.02 -9.49
CA ARG A 34 -13.49 0.76 -10.48
C ARG A 34 -12.24 1.43 -9.87
N LEU A 35 -11.96 1.20 -8.59
CA LEU A 35 -10.80 1.77 -7.92
C LEU A 35 -9.55 1.05 -8.40
N LYS A 36 -8.74 1.75 -9.21
CA LYS A 36 -7.48 1.19 -9.73
C LYS A 36 -6.30 1.37 -8.79
N ARG A 37 -6.36 2.41 -7.94
CA ARG A 37 -5.30 2.85 -7.03
C ARG A 37 -5.84 3.73 -5.91
N PHE A 38 -5.23 3.66 -4.73
CA PHE A 38 -5.60 4.51 -3.59
C PHE A 38 -5.05 5.94 -3.75
N CYS A 39 -3.80 6.07 -4.18
CA CYS A 39 -3.15 7.38 -4.31
C CYS A 39 -2.26 7.48 -5.56
N CYS A 40 -2.03 8.70 -6.03
CA CYS A 40 -1.19 8.99 -7.19
C CYS A 40 -0.33 10.25 -7.00
N ARG A 41 0.71 10.36 -7.84
CA ARG A 41 1.63 11.51 -7.91
C ARG A 41 2.35 11.75 -6.58
N THR A 42 2.89 10.67 -6.02
CA THR A 42 3.66 10.68 -4.77
C THR A 42 4.85 9.78 -4.90
N ASN A 43 5.99 10.28 -4.47
CA ASN A 43 7.22 9.51 -4.39
C ASN A 43 7.17 8.55 -3.19
N MET A 44 6.46 8.91 -2.13
CA MET A 44 6.31 8.06 -0.93
C MET A 44 4.98 8.33 -0.21
N ILE A 45 4.39 7.29 0.36
CA ILE A 45 3.21 7.38 1.21
C ILE A 45 3.50 6.71 2.54
N VAL A 46 3.28 7.44 3.63
CA VAL A 46 3.58 6.98 4.98
C VAL A 46 2.32 6.99 5.81
N PHE A 47 2.03 5.85 6.44
CA PHE A 47 0.98 5.74 7.45
C PHE A 47 1.61 5.36 8.79
N PRO A 48 2.10 6.35 9.56
CA PRO A 48 2.88 6.06 10.76
C PRO A 48 2.06 5.34 11.84
N LEU A 49 0.74 5.51 11.85
CA LEU A 49 -0.15 4.95 12.88
C LEU A 49 -1.10 3.86 12.39
N LEU A 50 -1.07 3.47 11.10
CA LEU A 50 -2.04 2.53 10.55
C LEU A 50 -1.79 1.12 11.07
N ARG A 51 -2.78 0.56 11.78
CA ARG A 51 -2.77 -0.78 12.38
C ARG A 51 -3.63 -1.77 11.62
N HIS A 52 -4.71 -1.30 11.00
CA HIS A 52 -5.69 -2.15 10.31
C HIS A 52 -5.94 -1.67 8.88
N LEU A 53 -5.67 -2.53 7.90
CA LEU A 53 -5.98 -2.28 6.50
C LEU A 53 -6.90 -3.37 5.96
N ILE A 54 -8.09 -2.97 5.52
CA ILE A 54 -9.10 -3.86 4.96
C ILE A 54 -9.43 -3.40 3.54
N ILE A 55 -9.33 -4.29 2.56
CA ILE A 55 -9.68 -4.02 1.17
C ILE A 55 -10.59 -5.12 0.67
N GLN A 56 -11.83 -4.77 0.36
CA GLN A 56 -12.87 -5.73 -0.01
C GLN A 56 -13.64 -5.30 -1.26
N SER A 57 -13.96 -6.28 -2.11
CA SER A 57 -14.74 -6.08 -3.33
C SER A 57 -14.18 -4.96 -4.24
N CYS A 58 -12.85 -4.92 -4.38
CA CYS A 58 -12.11 -3.96 -5.22
C CYS A 58 -11.34 -4.67 -6.35
N PRO A 59 -12.03 -5.34 -7.30
CA PRO A 59 -11.41 -6.20 -8.32
C PRO A 59 -10.44 -5.48 -9.26
N ASP A 60 -10.58 -4.18 -9.47
CA ASP A 60 -9.70 -3.40 -10.36
C ASP A 60 -8.46 -2.81 -9.66
N LEU A 61 -8.34 -2.97 -8.33
CA LEU A 61 -7.23 -2.43 -7.56
C LEU A 61 -5.97 -3.26 -7.83
N LYS A 62 -5.05 -2.70 -8.60
CA LYS A 62 -3.78 -3.37 -8.96
C LYS A 62 -2.60 -2.90 -8.13
N THR A 63 -2.53 -1.61 -7.85
CA THR A 63 -1.45 -1.01 -7.06
C THR A 63 -2.02 -0.03 -6.03
N PHE A 64 -1.41 0.04 -4.85
CA PHE A 64 -1.84 0.95 -3.80
C PHE A 64 -1.44 2.40 -4.12
N SER A 65 -0.21 2.59 -4.61
CA SER A 65 0.34 3.88 -5.03
C SER A 65 1.10 3.76 -6.36
N PHE A 66 1.19 4.85 -7.12
CA PHE A 66 2.00 4.89 -8.35
C PHE A 66 2.66 6.25 -8.59
N ASP A 67 3.91 6.19 -9.05
CA ASP A 67 4.79 7.35 -9.29
C ASP A 67 4.80 7.75 -10.78
N SER A 68 3.61 8.05 -11.31
CA SER A 68 3.51 8.67 -12.63
C SER A 68 2.73 9.97 -12.52
N GLY A 69 3.27 11.02 -13.16
CA GLY A 69 2.71 12.35 -13.21
C GLY A 69 1.30 12.43 -13.82
N ASN A 70 0.75 11.31 -14.33
CA ASN A 70 -0.59 11.23 -14.86
C ASN A 70 -1.40 10.05 -14.27
N CYS A 71 -2.35 10.36 -13.38
CA CYS A 71 -3.26 9.35 -12.81
C CYS A 71 -4.25 8.78 -13.85
N ARG A 72 -4.29 9.34 -15.07
CA ARG A 72 -5.19 8.97 -16.18
C ARG A 72 -4.60 7.94 -17.14
N THR A 73 -3.30 7.71 -17.14
CA THR A 73 -2.67 6.73 -18.03
C THR A 73 -2.57 5.36 -17.33
N ASN A 74 -2.95 4.30 -18.05
CA ASN A 74 -2.87 2.90 -17.60
C ASN A 74 -1.50 2.27 -17.92
N ILE A 75 -0.41 3.07 -17.97
CA ILE A 75 0.90 2.54 -18.34
C ILE A 75 1.42 1.72 -17.16
N SER A 76 1.13 0.43 -17.18
CA SER A 76 1.67 -0.58 -16.26
C SER A 76 3.09 -0.89 -16.72
N LEU A 77 4.07 -0.20 -16.14
CA LEU A 77 5.42 -0.75 -16.07
C LEU A 77 5.34 -1.88 -15.05
N ASP A 78 5.15 -3.12 -15.53
CA ASP A 78 5.42 -4.45 -14.95
C ASP A 78 5.30 -4.71 -13.43
N HIS A 79 4.65 -3.83 -12.67
CA HIS A 79 4.51 -3.95 -11.22
C HIS A 79 3.15 -4.58 -10.92
N HIS A 80 3.18 -5.90 -10.69
CA HIS A 80 2.04 -6.71 -10.26
C HIS A 80 1.80 -6.66 -8.74
N ASP A 81 2.66 -5.97 -7.99
CA ASP A 81 2.63 -5.89 -6.53
C ASP A 81 1.72 -4.76 -6.06
N LEU A 82 0.81 -5.09 -5.14
CA LEU A 82 -0.09 -4.10 -4.54
C LEU A 82 0.66 -3.04 -3.73
N PHE A 83 1.58 -3.47 -2.86
CA PHE A 83 2.46 -2.61 -2.06
C PHE A 83 3.86 -2.64 -2.65
N ASN A 84 4.35 -1.45 -3.01
CA ASN A 84 5.73 -1.25 -3.47
C ASN A 84 6.59 -0.66 -2.35
N GLU A 85 7.87 -0.48 -2.64
CA GLU A 85 8.88 0.10 -1.74
C GLU A 85 8.54 1.52 -1.24
N LYS A 86 7.56 2.19 -1.87
CA LYS A 86 7.16 3.57 -1.59
C LYS A 86 5.99 3.68 -0.61
N VAL A 87 5.46 2.55 -0.13
CA VAL A 87 4.36 2.51 0.84
C VAL A 87 4.90 2.01 2.18
N ILE A 88 4.96 2.92 3.16
CA ILE A 88 5.55 2.65 4.47
C ILE A 88 4.45 2.46 5.52
N LEU A 89 4.39 1.26 6.09
CA LEU A 89 3.35 0.78 7.01
C LEU A 89 4.00 0.16 8.28
N PRO A 90 4.66 0.98 9.13
CA PRO A 90 5.52 0.48 10.20
C PRO A 90 4.75 -0.18 11.36
N LEU A 91 3.46 0.14 11.51
CA LEU A 91 2.61 -0.37 12.60
C LEU A 91 1.49 -1.28 12.12
N LEU A 92 1.49 -1.70 10.85
CA LEU A 92 0.38 -2.52 10.34
C LEU A 92 0.38 -3.87 11.05
N GLU A 93 -0.72 -4.16 11.76
CA GLU A 93 -0.91 -5.38 12.54
C GLU A 93 -1.81 -6.38 11.81
N LYS A 94 -2.85 -5.88 11.13
CA LYS A 94 -3.79 -6.73 10.38
C LYS A 94 -4.01 -6.21 8.97
N LEU A 95 -3.92 -7.13 8.03
CA LEU A 95 -4.16 -6.91 6.62
C LEU A 95 -5.21 -7.89 6.11
N GLU A 96 -6.30 -7.39 5.54
CA GLU A 96 -7.44 -8.20 5.14
C GLU A 96 -7.86 -7.91 3.71
N PHE A 97 -7.96 -8.96 2.90
CA PHE A 97 -8.47 -8.91 1.55
C PHE A 97 -9.67 -9.84 1.40
N TYR A 98 -10.74 -9.31 0.83
CA TYR A 98 -11.94 -10.07 0.51
C TYR A 98 -12.39 -9.79 -0.92
N LYS A 99 -12.64 -10.84 -1.72
CA LYS A 99 -13.16 -10.72 -3.09
C LYS A 99 -12.30 -9.80 -3.96
N MET A 100 -11.05 -10.20 -4.15
CA MET A 100 -10.05 -9.50 -4.95
C MET A 100 -9.67 -10.33 -6.18
N ASP A 101 -10.51 -10.26 -7.21
CA ASP A 101 -10.46 -11.17 -8.37
C ASP A 101 -9.19 -11.05 -9.23
N ASN A 102 -8.56 -9.87 -9.25
CA ASN A 102 -7.34 -9.60 -10.03
C ASN A 102 -6.10 -9.31 -9.19
N LEU A 103 -6.16 -9.56 -7.88
CA LEU A 103 -4.99 -9.40 -7.01
C LEU A 103 -4.05 -10.59 -7.21
N GLU A 104 -2.86 -10.32 -7.75
CA GLU A 104 -1.88 -11.36 -8.11
C GLU A 104 -0.74 -11.46 -7.09
N ARG A 105 -0.25 -10.32 -6.60
CA ARG A 105 0.84 -10.23 -5.62
C ARG A 105 0.61 -9.07 -4.66
N LEU A 106 0.97 -9.28 -3.39
CA LEU A 106 0.87 -8.23 -2.38
C LEU A 106 2.12 -7.35 -2.33
N TRP A 107 3.31 -7.92 -2.49
CA TRP A 107 4.59 -7.24 -2.34
C TRP A 107 5.69 -7.85 -3.22
N PRO A 108 6.73 -7.07 -3.55
CA PRO A 108 7.92 -7.59 -4.21
C PRO A 108 8.68 -8.57 -3.30
N ASP A 109 9.57 -9.39 -3.90
CA ASP A 109 10.38 -10.38 -3.17
C ASP A 109 11.39 -9.74 -2.20
N ARG A 110 11.62 -8.42 -2.32
CA ARG A 110 12.44 -7.63 -1.41
C ARG A 110 11.58 -6.48 -0.87
N LEU A 111 11.14 -6.62 0.38
CA LEU A 111 10.37 -5.59 1.06
C LEU A 111 11.27 -4.44 1.52
N ALA A 112 10.69 -3.24 1.60
CA ALA A 112 11.36 -2.10 2.22
C ALA A 112 11.69 -2.42 3.68
N GLU A 113 12.92 -2.15 4.10
CA GLU A 113 13.35 -2.28 5.49
C GLU A 113 12.32 -1.61 6.41
N HIS A 114 11.83 -2.36 7.40
CA HIS A 114 10.83 -1.95 8.40
C HIS A 114 9.36 -1.85 7.97
N SER A 115 9.02 -2.05 6.69
CA SER A 115 7.62 -2.16 6.28
C SER A 115 7.08 -3.52 6.72
N PHE A 116 5.92 -3.54 7.42
CA PHE A 116 5.26 -4.75 7.94
C PHE A 116 5.92 -5.44 9.15
N ALA A 117 6.85 -4.80 9.86
CA ALA A 117 7.51 -5.38 11.03
C ALA A 117 6.56 -5.81 12.17
N LYS A 118 5.33 -5.30 12.19
CA LYS A 118 4.29 -5.63 13.20
C LYS A 118 3.15 -6.49 12.65
N LEU A 119 3.24 -6.96 11.41
CA LEU A 119 2.15 -7.69 10.77
C LEU A 119 1.98 -9.05 11.45
N THR A 120 0.84 -9.25 12.10
CA THR A 120 0.52 -10.49 12.85
C THR A 120 -0.59 -11.29 12.22
N SER A 121 -1.43 -10.64 11.39
CA SER A 121 -2.57 -11.29 10.76
C SER A 121 -2.69 -10.84 9.31
N VAL A 122 -2.64 -11.81 8.39
CA VAL A 122 -3.03 -11.64 7.00
C VAL A 122 -4.23 -12.54 6.75
N ARG A 123 -5.38 -11.97 6.38
CA ARG A 123 -6.58 -12.73 6.01
C ARG A 123 -6.88 -12.51 4.54
N LEU A 124 -6.98 -13.60 3.81
CA LEU A 124 -7.36 -13.60 2.40
C LEU A 124 -8.61 -14.45 2.24
N SER A 125 -9.59 -13.94 1.51
CA SER A 125 -10.82 -14.65 1.22
C SER A 125 -11.27 -14.29 -0.18
N PHE A 126 -11.63 -15.29 -0.99
CA PHE A 126 -12.03 -15.08 -2.39
C PHE A 126 -11.00 -14.25 -3.20
N CYS A 127 -9.72 -14.65 -3.14
CA CYS A 127 -8.62 -14.03 -3.88
C CYS A 127 -7.97 -15.06 -4.83
N PRO A 128 -8.63 -15.45 -5.94
CA PRO A 128 -8.29 -16.64 -6.71
C PRO A 128 -6.98 -16.56 -7.51
N LYS A 129 -6.49 -15.35 -7.80
CA LYS A 129 -5.25 -15.14 -8.57
C LYS A 129 -4.02 -14.87 -7.71
N LEU A 130 -4.19 -14.77 -6.39
CA LEU A 130 -3.10 -14.43 -5.49
C LEU A 130 -2.19 -15.65 -5.31
N SER A 131 -0.98 -15.56 -5.85
CA SER A 131 -0.03 -16.69 -5.87
C SER A 131 0.95 -16.67 -4.70
N ASN A 132 1.25 -15.49 -4.15
CA ASN A 132 2.20 -15.31 -3.05
C ASN A 132 1.62 -14.45 -1.93
N VAL A 133 1.67 -14.97 -0.71
CA VAL A 133 1.10 -14.36 0.52
C VAL A 133 2.15 -14.23 1.62
N LEU A 134 3.37 -14.74 1.40
CA LEU A 134 4.45 -14.64 2.38
C LEU A 134 5.42 -13.53 1.95
N PRO A 135 5.79 -12.62 2.87
CA PRO A 135 6.88 -11.66 2.68
C PRO A 135 8.24 -12.37 2.53
#